data_AF-A0A4R2DHA5-F1
#
_entry.id   AF-A0A4R2DHA5-F1
#
_cell.length_a   1.000
_cell.length_b   1.000
_cell.length_c   1.000
_cell.angle_alpha   90.00
_cell.angle_beta   90.00
_cell.angle_gamma   90.00
#
_symmetry.space_group_name_H-M   'P 1'
#
loop_
_entity.id
_entity.type
_entity.pdbx_description
1 polymer ?
#
loop_
_entity_poly.entity_id
_entity_poly.type
_entity_poly.pdbx_seq_one_letter_code
_entity_poly.pdbx_strand_id
1 'polypeptide(L)'
;MSENPIYRRASYGPSSPEVGTRGASTRRRIIEVSLELFAEHGFFGTSVDAIAKAADMSRATLYQYFPGKDEIFLELLDECGRALFRVARRIGPLGPTEVGFDNLNWWLGEWSWVFEKYSTMFVQWAVVATSESTVKPEINRFVANYNERVSRRLEESKLAGIEPRLAAMTMTALVHRVNLFIHTDRVYGRETQSIVDALSVFLQLFLFPETPAAVLHSLKLRTVGTGVITLPDRPSTEGLSLADRTDELTKRATNTVRALVEAGAQQFRAKGYHRTSVDDIVDAAGFARGTFYKYFSEKQDLLTTLCIESANCALELAQDLRKINFADPDDTGSRQWLKAFVAYMEHYAGSIDAWTERTADSKIVHGLGAHGQASLDASLLTVLSPHPRNYPFDPILSALILRAIVVRLPEAAREMEPPLTLDESIDLTLTAIRRGFFTTVED
;
A
#
# COMPACT_ATOMS: atom_id res chain seq x y z
N MET A 1 29.85 48.63 10.20
CA MET A 1 28.49 48.18 9.88
C MET A 1 28.21 46.97 10.77
N SER A 2 27.39 47.13 11.79
CA SER A 2 27.02 46.06 12.72
C SER A 2 26.11 45.04 12.02
N GLU A 3 26.56 43.79 11.90
CA GLU A 3 25.69 42.67 11.56
C GLU A 3 24.68 42.48 12.69
N ASN A 4 23.45 42.93 12.46
CA ASN A 4 22.34 42.61 13.35
C ASN A 4 22.00 41.12 13.13
N PRO A 5 22.07 40.27 14.16
CA PRO A 5 21.61 38.89 14.03
C PRO A 5 20.12 38.90 13.69
N ILE A 6 19.75 38.21 12.61
CA ILE A 6 18.35 38.00 12.23
C ILE A 6 17.69 37.16 13.33
N TYR A 7 17.05 37.81 14.30
CA TYR A 7 16.18 37.15 15.27
C TYR A 7 14.94 36.63 14.53
N ARG A 8 14.94 35.34 14.18
CA ARG A 8 13.71 34.66 13.74
C ARG A 8 12.76 34.58 14.94
N ARG A 9 11.53 35.10 14.80
CA ARG A 9 10.46 34.87 15.78
C ARG A 9 10.28 33.36 15.98
N ALA A 10 9.94 32.95 17.20
CA ALA A 10 9.66 31.54 17.50
C ALA A 10 8.63 30.99 16.51
N SER A 11 8.87 29.76 16.03
CA SER A 11 7.93 29.05 15.14
C SER A 11 6.55 29.00 15.81
N TYR A 12 5.47 29.22 15.05
CA TYR A 12 4.09 29.13 15.54
C TYR A 12 3.62 27.66 15.68
N GLY A 13 4.54 26.77 16.08
CA GLY A 13 4.28 25.34 16.30
C GLY A 13 3.39 25.09 17.53
N PRO A 14 2.89 23.85 17.72
CA PRO A 14 1.96 23.50 18.80
C PRO A 14 2.55 23.68 20.21
N SER A 15 3.88 23.80 20.31
CA SER A 15 4.65 24.07 21.53
C SER A 15 4.95 25.55 21.77
N SER A 16 4.46 26.47 20.93
CA SER A 16 4.72 27.90 21.06
C SER A 16 3.61 28.58 21.88
N PRO A 17 3.88 29.02 23.12
CA PRO A 17 2.87 29.63 24.00
C PRO A 17 2.40 31.02 23.53
N GLU A 18 2.99 31.59 22.48
CA GLU A 18 2.70 32.94 21.97
C GLU A 18 1.59 33.00 20.90
N VAL A 19 1.08 31.84 20.45
CA VAL A 19 0.07 31.80 19.38
C VAL A 19 -1.32 32.00 19.96
N GLY A 20 -1.80 33.24 20.01
CA GLY A 20 -3.19 33.54 20.35
C GLY A 20 -4.19 32.84 19.41
N THR A 21 -5.48 32.80 19.78
CA THR A 21 -6.57 32.09 19.07
C THR A 21 -6.59 32.31 17.55
N ARG A 22 -6.24 33.53 17.10
CA ARG A 22 -6.17 33.89 15.68
C ARG A 22 -5.06 33.16 14.92
N GLY A 23 -3.89 32.99 15.53
CA GLY A 23 -2.78 32.26 14.92
C GLY A 23 -3.07 30.77 14.80
N ALA A 24 -3.70 30.17 15.83
CA ALA A 24 -4.13 28.78 15.80
C ALA A 24 -5.19 28.53 14.70
N SER A 25 -6.13 29.45 14.53
CA SER A 25 -7.12 29.39 13.44
C SER A 25 -6.46 29.50 12.06
N THR A 26 -5.45 30.38 11.91
CA THR A 26 -4.75 30.56 10.63
C THR A 26 -3.95 29.32 10.27
N ARG A 27 -3.25 28.74 11.26
CA ARG A 27 -2.48 27.51 11.14
C ARG A 27 -3.37 26.33 10.72
N ARG A 28 -4.54 26.17 11.36
CA ARG A 28 -5.53 25.15 10.97
C ARG A 28 -6.00 25.33 9.53
N ARG A 29 -6.29 26.56 9.10
CA ARG A 29 -6.68 26.86 7.71
C ARG A 29 -5.61 26.43 6.70
N ILE A 30 -4.33 26.66 7.01
CA ILE A 30 -3.22 26.21 6.14
C ILE A 30 -3.23 24.68 6.01
N ILE A 31 -3.42 23.97 7.13
CA ILE A 31 -3.45 22.50 7.15
C ILE A 31 -4.62 21.96 6.31
N GLU A 32 -5.82 22.50 6.52
CA GLU A 32 -7.04 22.07 5.81
C GLU A 32 -6.89 22.26 4.30
N VAL A 33 -6.49 23.45 3.85
CA VAL A 33 -6.25 23.74 2.43
C VAL A 33 -5.13 22.87 1.85
N SER A 34 -4.08 22.61 2.63
CA SER A 34 -2.99 21.74 2.17
C SER A 34 -3.48 20.30 1.97
N LEU A 35 -4.35 19.80 2.85
CA LEU A 35 -4.94 18.47 2.73
C LEU A 35 -5.79 18.34 1.47
N GLU A 36 -6.60 19.36 1.15
CA GLU A 36 -7.39 19.40 -0.09
C GLU A 36 -6.48 19.37 -1.33
N LEU A 37 -5.45 20.21 -1.38
CA LEU A 37 -4.50 20.24 -2.50
C LEU A 37 -3.70 18.94 -2.63
N PHE A 38 -3.32 18.32 -1.51
CA PHE A 38 -2.66 17.01 -1.53
C PHE A 38 -3.60 15.90 -2.04
N ALA A 39 -4.90 15.98 -1.76
CA ALA A 39 -5.88 15.06 -2.31
C ALA A 39 -6.03 15.22 -3.83
N GLU A 40 -5.99 16.45 -4.33
CA GLU A 40 -6.19 16.76 -5.75
C GLU A 40 -4.94 16.57 -6.61
N HIS A 41 -3.78 16.98 -6.12
CA HIS A 41 -2.54 17.07 -6.91
C HIS A 41 -1.41 16.16 -6.40
N GLY A 42 -1.64 15.44 -5.29
CA GLY A 42 -0.61 14.70 -4.60
C GLY A 42 0.39 15.59 -3.84
N PHE A 43 1.15 14.98 -2.93
CA PHE A 43 2.13 15.68 -2.11
C PHE A 43 3.24 16.31 -2.96
N PHE A 44 3.80 15.56 -3.92
CA PHE A 44 4.89 16.06 -4.77
C PHE A 44 4.43 17.10 -5.78
N GLY A 45 3.20 16.99 -6.31
CA GLY A 45 2.61 17.95 -7.25
C GLY A 45 2.19 19.27 -6.62
N THR A 46 2.02 19.32 -5.30
CA THR A 46 1.60 20.54 -4.59
C THR A 46 2.79 21.45 -4.26
N SER A 47 2.68 22.73 -4.58
CA SER A 47 3.70 23.75 -4.26
C SER A 47 3.29 24.63 -3.07
N VAL A 48 4.27 25.22 -2.37
CA VAL A 48 4.01 26.18 -1.28
C VAL A 48 3.26 27.41 -1.80
N ASP A 49 3.51 27.83 -3.03
CA ASP A 49 2.82 28.97 -3.65
C ASP A 49 1.34 28.65 -3.92
N ALA A 50 1.02 27.42 -4.34
CA ALA A 50 -0.36 26.96 -4.49
C ALA A 50 -1.10 26.95 -3.15
N ILE A 51 -0.45 26.45 -2.09
CA ILE A 51 -1.02 26.45 -0.72
C ILE A 51 -1.27 27.88 -0.24
N ALA A 52 -0.29 28.78 -0.37
CA ALA A 52 -0.44 30.17 0.05
C ALA A 52 -1.60 30.88 -0.67
N LYS A 53 -1.71 30.66 -1.98
CA LYS A 53 -2.81 31.18 -2.81
C LYS A 53 -4.17 30.64 -2.35
N ALA A 54 -4.28 29.33 -2.17
CA ALA A 54 -5.55 28.70 -1.76
C ALA A 54 -5.94 29.08 -0.31
N ALA A 55 -4.96 29.33 0.56
CA ALA A 55 -5.21 29.80 1.93
C ALA A 55 -5.42 31.33 2.03
N ASP A 56 -5.53 32.04 0.90
CA ASP A 56 -5.69 33.50 0.82
C ASP A 56 -4.66 34.25 1.68
N MET A 57 -3.37 33.97 1.43
CA MET A 57 -2.26 34.64 2.12
C MET A 57 -1.02 34.77 1.24
N SER A 58 -0.12 35.67 1.63
CA SER A 58 1.19 35.77 0.98
C SER A 58 2.08 34.59 1.34
N ARG A 59 3.01 34.24 0.44
CA ARG A 59 4.06 33.25 0.71
C ARG A 59 4.87 33.59 1.98
N ALA A 60 5.16 34.87 2.18
CA ALA A 60 5.87 35.34 3.37
C ALA A 60 5.07 35.10 4.65
N THR A 61 3.74 35.23 4.61
CA THR A 61 2.85 34.92 5.73
C THR A 61 2.83 33.42 6.01
N LEU A 62 2.72 32.57 4.98
CA LEU A 62 2.78 31.12 5.15
C LEU A 62 4.08 30.69 5.84
N TYR A 63 5.22 31.23 5.40
CA TYR A 63 6.53 30.94 6.00
C TYR A 63 6.68 31.38 7.45
N GLN A 64 5.82 32.26 7.95
CA GLN A 64 5.78 32.54 9.39
C GLN A 64 5.27 31.33 10.17
N TYR A 65 4.34 30.54 9.61
CA TYR A 65 3.74 29.37 10.25
C TYR A 65 4.49 28.08 9.97
N PHE A 66 4.93 27.87 8.72
CA PHE A 66 5.54 26.62 8.26
C PHE A 66 6.77 26.88 7.39
N PRO A 67 7.92 26.23 7.67
CA PRO A 67 9.11 26.33 6.82
C PRO A 67 8.91 25.82 5.39
N GLY A 68 7.96 24.90 5.18
CA GLY A 68 7.62 24.32 3.90
C GLY A 68 6.42 23.38 3.99
N LYS A 69 6.10 22.73 2.87
CA LYS A 69 5.01 21.75 2.79
C LYS A 69 5.31 20.46 3.57
N ASP A 70 6.60 20.12 3.71
CA ASP A 70 7.06 18.96 4.45
C ASP A 70 6.66 19.10 5.93
N GLU A 71 6.86 20.27 6.55
CA GLU A 71 6.43 20.51 7.93
C GLU A 71 4.91 20.56 8.10
N ILE A 72 4.17 21.00 7.07
CA ILE A 72 2.70 20.91 7.06
C ILE A 72 2.28 19.43 7.10
N PHE A 73 2.92 18.59 6.28
CA PHE A 73 2.65 17.16 6.24
C PHE A 73 3.04 16.46 7.54
N LEU A 74 4.18 16.81 8.15
CA LEU A 74 4.61 16.25 9.42
C LEU A 74 3.65 16.57 10.57
N GLU A 75 3.05 17.76 10.57
CA GLU A 75 2.01 18.07 11.55
C GLU A 75 0.72 17.27 11.33
N LEU A 76 0.30 17.08 10.08
CA LEU A 76 -0.81 16.20 9.74
C LEU A 76 -0.54 14.75 10.19
N LEU A 77 0.68 14.27 9.96
CA LEU A 77 1.14 12.95 10.40
C LEU A 77 1.07 12.83 11.93
N ASP A 78 1.48 13.87 12.67
CA ASP A 78 1.42 13.91 14.12
C ASP A 78 -0.02 13.97 14.66
N GLU A 79 -0.93 14.71 14.00
CA GLU A 79 -2.35 14.71 14.35
C GLU A 79 -3.00 13.32 14.14
N CYS A 80 -2.80 12.74 12.96
CA CYS A 80 -3.26 11.39 12.64
C CYS A 80 -2.64 10.36 13.60
N GLY A 81 -1.35 10.50 13.87
CA GLY A 81 -0.61 9.61 14.77
C GLY A 81 -1.15 9.64 16.20
N ARG A 82 -1.48 10.82 16.73
CA ARG A 82 -2.19 10.94 18.02
C ARG A 82 -3.53 10.21 18.03
N ALA A 83 -4.30 10.27 16.94
CA ALA A 83 -5.57 9.55 16.83
C ALA A 83 -5.33 8.03 16.87
N LEU A 84 -4.44 7.52 16.03
CA LEU A 84 -4.07 6.10 16.01
C LEU A 84 -3.51 5.62 17.36
N PHE A 85 -2.63 6.39 18.01
CA PHE A 85 -2.09 6.00 19.31
C PHE A 85 -3.16 5.95 20.41
N ARG A 86 -4.22 6.77 20.34
CA ARG A 86 -5.36 6.65 21.26
C ARG A 86 -6.11 5.34 21.05
N VAL A 87 -6.32 4.94 19.80
CA VAL A 87 -6.94 3.66 19.43
C VAL A 87 -6.09 2.50 19.96
N ALA A 88 -4.79 2.48 19.67
CA ALA A 88 -3.87 1.42 20.13
C ALA A 88 -3.79 1.29 21.66
N ARG A 89 -3.89 2.39 22.42
CA ARG A 89 -3.88 2.35 23.89
C ARG A 89 -5.11 1.67 24.48
N ARG A 90 -6.24 1.70 23.77
CA ARG A 90 -7.54 1.20 24.22
C ARG A 90 -7.84 -0.22 23.77
N ILE A 91 -6.94 -0.85 23.01
CA ILE A 91 -7.05 -2.28 22.70
C ILE A 91 -7.16 -3.04 24.02
N GLY A 92 -8.27 -3.74 24.21
CA GLY A 92 -8.50 -4.63 25.33
C GLY A 92 -7.64 -5.90 25.25
N PRO A 93 -7.73 -6.81 26.23
CA PRO A 93 -7.03 -8.08 26.15
C PRO A 93 -7.45 -8.86 24.89
N LEU A 94 -6.48 -9.42 24.18
CA LEU A 94 -6.70 -10.29 23.02
C LEU A 94 -6.51 -11.75 23.44
N GLY A 95 -7.20 -12.67 22.77
CA GLY A 95 -7.12 -14.10 23.05
C GLY A 95 -8.14 -14.91 22.26
N PRO A 96 -8.10 -16.26 22.35
CA PRO A 96 -9.05 -17.17 21.70
C PRO A 96 -10.40 -17.21 22.44
N THR A 97 -10.97 -16.04 22.74
CA THR A 97 -12.22 -15.89 23.50
C THR A 97 -13.13 -14.87 22.83
N GLU A 98 -14.43 -14.93 23.10
CA GLU A 98 -15.40 -13.96 22.61
C GLU A 98 -15.01 -12.51 22.97
N VAL A 99 -14.61 -12.26 24.21
CA VAL A 99 -14.13 -10.94 24.65
C VAL A 99 -12.89 -10.49 23.88
N GLY A 100 -11.95 -11.40 23.64
CA GLY A 100 -10.73 -11.10 22.86
C GLY A 100 -11.05 -10.75 21.40
N PHE A 101 -11.99 -11.48 20.82
CA PHE A 101 -12.47 -11.29 19.46
C PHE A 101 -13.25 -9.97 19.29
N ASP A 102 -14.13 -9.64 20.25
CA ASP A 102 -14.84 -8.36 20.30
C ASP A 102 -13.87 -7.17 20.42
N ASN A 103 -12.83 -7.30 21.26
CA ASN A 103 -11.80 -6.27 21.39
C ASN A 103 -11.03 -6.07 20.08
N LEU A 104 -10.75 -7.15 19.35
CA LEU A 104 -10.11 -7.09 18.04
C LEU A 104 -11.01 -6.40 17.01
N ASN A 105 -12.29 -6.80 16.93
CA ASN A 105 -13.26 -6.19 16.00
C ASN A 105 -13.47 -4.70 16.30
N TRP A 106 -13.61 -4.32 17.57
CA TRP A 106 -13.71 -2.93 17.99
C TRP A 106 -12.47 -2.12 17.57
N TRP A 107 -11.26 -2.65 17.81
CA TRP A 107 -10.03 -1.99 17.40
C TRP A 107 -9.98 -1.75 15.89
N LEU A 108 -10.38 -2.74 15.09
CA LEU A 108 -10.44 -2.63 13.63
C LEU A 108 -11.44 -1.57 13.18
N GLY A 109 -12.62 -1.50 13.80
CA GLY A 109 -13.62 -0.47 13.53
C GLY A 109 -13.12 0.95 13.83
N GLU A 110 -12.50 1.15 15.00
CA GLU A 110 -11.88 2.44 15.35
C GLU A 110 -10.74 2.82 14.41
N TRP A 111 -9.93 1.83 13.99
CA TRP A 111 -8.86 2.05 13.03
C TRP A 111 -9.43 2.51 11.67
N SER A 112 -10.47 1.84 11.18
CA SER A 112 -11.17 2.22 9.95
C SER A 112 -11.76 3.63 10.02
N TRP A 113 -12.34 4.02 11.17
CA TRP A 113 -12.82 5.38 11.38
C TRP A 113 -11.69 6.43 11.34
N VAL A 114 -10.54 6.15 11.97
CA VAL A 114 -9.37 7.04 11.89
C VAL A 114 -8.87 7.12 10.45
N PHE A 115 -8.85 6.00 9.72
CA PHE A 115 -8.45 5.99 8.33
C PHE A 115 -9.36 6.86 7.46
N GLU A 116 -10.67 6.71 7.58
CA GLU A 116 -11.64 7.52 6.83
C GLU A 116 -11.43 9.02 7.08
N LYS A 117 -11.24 9.41 8.35
CA LYS A 117 -11.02 10.81 8.72
C LYS A 117 -9.72 11.39 8.14
N TYR A 118 -8.67 10.59 8.04
CA TYR A 118 -7.33 11.03 7.62
C TYR A 118 -6.89 10.37 6.30
N SER A 119 -7.83 9.99 5.44
CA SER A 119 -7.57 9.12 4.30
C SER A 119 -6.56 9.70 3.31
N THR A 120 -6.66 11.00 3.02
CA THR A 120 -5.69 11.72 2.18
C THR A 120 -4.27 11.60 2.73
N MET A 121 -4.09 11.69 4.06
CA MET A 121 -2.77 11.52 4.67
C MET A 121 -2.24 10.11 4.39
N PHE A 122 -3.03 9.08 4.65
CA PHE A 122 -2.61 7.70 4.44
C PHE A 122 -2.33 7.37 2.97
N VAL A 123 -3.11 7.91 2.03
CA VAL A 123 -2.86 7.76 0.59
C VAL A 123 -1.54 8.40 0.21
N GLN A 124 -1.31 9.65 0.63
CA GLN A 124 -0.08 10.36 0.31
C GLN A 124 1.15 9.78 1.00
N TRP A 125 1.00 9.26 2.22
CA TRP A 125 2.06 8.52 2.89
C TRP A 125 2.62 7.43 1.98
N ALA A 126 1.77 6.59 1.38
CA ALA A 126 2.25 5.46 0.56
C ALA A 126 3.25 5.91 -0.52
N VAL A 127 3.00 7.08 -1.13
CA VAL A 127 3.86 7.71 -2.14
C VAL A 127 5.11 8.35 -1.52
N VAL A 128 4.96 9.02 -0.38
CA VAL A 128 6.05 9.73 0.32
C VAL A 128 7.05 8.76 0.95
N ALA A 129 6.58 7.62 1.44
CA ALA A 129 7.40 6.58 2.09
C ALA A 129 8.30 5.84 1.09
N THR A 130 7.90 5.73 -0.17
CA THR A 130 8.72 5.10 -1.22
C THR A 130 9.72 6.09 -1.84
N SER A 131 9.47 7.40 -1.70
CA SER A 131 10.32 8.45 -2.25
C SER A 131 11.42 8.92 -1.28
N GLU A 132 12.57 9.34 -1.80
CA GLU A 132 13.56 10.09 -1.01
C GLU A 132 12.96 11.45 -0.60
N SER A 133 12.62 11.58 0.69
CA SER A 133 12.06 12.79 1.29
C SER A 133 12.54 12.94 2.73
N THR A 134 12.48 14.18 3.24
CA THR A 134 12.73 14.50 4.65
C THR A 134 11.66 13.93 5.59
N VAL A 135 10.48 13.62 5.03
CA VAL A 135 9.30 13.10 5.74
C VAL A 135 9.39 11.59 5.97
N LYS A 136 10.00 10.85 5.04
CA LYS A 136 10.11 9.38 5.10
C LYS A 136 10.68 8.84 6.43
N PRO A 137 11.77 9.38 7.00
CA PRO A 137 12.27 8.93 8.31
C PRO A 137 11.26 9.08 9.46
N GLU A 138 10.44 10.14 9.43
CA GLU A 138 9.42 10.40 10.44
C GLU A 138 8.24 9.43 10.32
N ILE A 139 7.82 9.12 9.08
CA ILE A 139 6.87 8.05 8.79
C ILE A 139 7.36 6.71 9.33
N ASN A 140 8.60 6.32 9.00
CA ASN A 140 9.18 5.06 9.45
C ASN A 140 9.21 4.97 10.98
N ARG A 141 9.60 6.06 11.66
CA ARG A 141 9.59 6.14 13.12
C ARG A 141 8.18 6.03 13.69
N PHE A 142 7.19 6.66 13.06
CA PHE A 142 5.80 6.55 13.47
C PHE A 142 5.30 5.10 13.38
N VAL A 143 5.55 4.41 12.27
CA VAL A 143 5.18 2.99 12.08
C VAL A 143 5.84 2.11 13.12
N ALA A 144 7.15 2.25 13.32
CA ALA A 144 7.90 1.47 14.29
C ALA A 144 7.32 1.66 15.71
N ASN A 145 7.03 2.91 16.09
CA ASN A 145 6.42 3.22 17.39
C ASN A 145 4.99 2.68 17.53
N TYR A 146 4.20 2.65 16.46
CA TYR A 146 2.86 2.07 16.49
C TYR A 146 2.92 0.54 16.63
N ASN A 147 3.73 -0.12 15.81
CA ASN A 147 3.93 -1.57 15.86
C ASN A 147 4.48 -2.02 17.21
N GLU A 148 5.41 -1.28 17.80
CA GLU A 148 5.95 -1.57 19.15
C GLU A 148 4.84 -1.56 20.22
N ARG A 149 3.90 -0.61 20.14
CA ARG A 149 2.77 -0.55 21.09
C ARG A 149 1.82 -1.73 20.93
N VAL A 150 1.52 -2.10 19.69
CA VAL A 150 0.68 -3.28 19.40
C VAL A 150 1.41 -4.55 19.83
N SER A 151 2.72 -4.66 19.58
CA SER A 151 3.56 -5.80 20.01
C SER A 151 3.49 -6.01 21.52
N ARG A 152 3.64 -4.95 22.32
CA ARG A 152 3.51 -5.05 23.79
C ARG A 152 2.15 -5.54 24.26
N ARG A 153 1.06 -5.22 23.54
CA ARG A 153 -0.27 -5.78 23.84
C ARG A 153 -0.33 -7.27 23.51
N LEU A 154 0.31 -7.68 22.43
CA LEU A 154 0.36 -9.08 22.01
C LEU A 154 1.28 -9.94 22.90
N GLU A 155 2.30 -9.37 23.54
CA GLU A 155 3.12 -10.07 24.54
C GLU A 155 2.28 -10.63 25.70
N GLU A 156 1.28 -9.87 26.15
CA GLU A 156 0.34 -10.30 27.20
C GLU A 156 -0.60 -11.43 26.72
N SER A 157 -0.75 -11.61 25.41
CA SER A 157 -1.70 -12.53 24.78
C SER A 157 -1.13 -13.95 24.56
N LYS A 158 0.16 -14.20 24.85
CA LYS A 158 0.83 -15.51 24.76
C LYS A 158 0.62 -16.23 23.41
N LEU A 159 0.90 -15.53 22.31
CA LEU A 159 0.75 -16.07 20.96
C LEU A 159 1.54 -17.39 20.76
N ALA A 160 0.93 -18.37 20.10
CA ALA A 160 1.59 -19.64 19.78
C ALA A 160 2.30 -19.55 18.42
N GLY A 161 3.60 -19.84 18.37
CA GLY A 161 4.36 -20.03 17.13
C GLY A 161 4.50 -18.81 16.23
N ILE A 162 4.29 -17.59 16.75
CA ILE A 162 4.61 -16.34 16.06
C ILE A 162 5.09 -15.30 17.08
N GLU A 163 6.15 -14.57 16.75
CA GLU A 163 6.65 -13.50 17.62
C GLU A 163 5.68 -12.31 17.66
N PRO A 164 5.41 -11.71 18.84
CA PRO A 164 4.52 -10.56 18.98
C PRO A 164 4.84 -9.39 18.04
N ARG A 165 6.13 -9.18 17.78
CA ARG A 165 6.61 -8.14 16.86
C ARG A 165 6.19 -8.39 15.41
N LEU A 166 6.34 -9.63 14.93
CA LEU A 166 5.92 -10.03 13.59
C LEU A 166 4.40 -9.99 13.47
N ALA A 167 3.68 -10.46 14.48
CA ALA A 167 2.23 -10.39 14.53
C ALA A 167 1.72 -8.94 14.48
N ALA A 168 2.29 -8.03 15.27
CA ALA A 168 1.93 -6.61 15.29
C ALA A 168 2.16 -5.91 13.95
N MET A 169 3.30 -6.20 13.31
CA MET A 169 3.63 -5.69 11.98
C MET A 169 2.62 -6.21 10.94
N THR A 170 2.36 -7.52 10.91
CA THR A 170 1.39 -8.13 9.99
C THR A 170 -0.01 -7.54 10.18
N MET A 171 -0.50 -7.44 11.42
CA MET A 171 -1.79 -6.82 11.73
C MET A 171 -1.87 -5.40 11.18
N THR A 172 -0.92 -4.54 11.54
CA THR A 172 -0.94 -3.13 11.14
C THR A 172 -0.84 -2.97 9.62
N ALA A 173 0.02 -3.77 8.97
CA ALA A 173 0.20 -3.75 7.53
C ALA A 173 -1.07 -4.15 6.76
N LEU A 174 -1.75 -5.21 7.22
CA LEU A 174 -2.99 -5.68 6.60
C LEU A 174 -4.16 -4.71 6.83
N VAL A 175 -4.32 -4.22 8.06
CA VAL A 175 -5.37 -3.26 8.40
C VAL A 175 -5.23 -1.99 7.56
N HIS A 176 -4.01 -1.48 7.42
CA HIS A 176 -3.76 -0.32 6.55
C HIS A 176 -4.06 -0.62 5.09
N ARG A 177 -3.57 -1.74 4.55
CA ARG A 177 -3.76 -2.08 3.14
C ARG A 177 -5.23 -2.31 2.78
N VAL A 178 -5.99 -2.97 3.65
CA VAL A 178 -7.42 -3.23 3.44
C VAL A 178 -8.23 -1.93 3.47
N ASN A 179 -7.94 -1.03 4.41
CA ASN A 179 -8.61 0.29 4.44
C ASN A 179 -8.26 1.16 3.23
N LEU A 180 -7.04 1.05 2.70
CA LEU A 180 -6.70 1.68 1.42
C LEU A 180 -7.56 1.13 0.27
N PHE A 181 -7.86 -0.18 0.26
CA PHE A 181 -8.78 -0.75 -0.73
C PHE A 181 -10.20 -0.19 -0.61
N ILE A 182 -10.70 -0.02 0.62
CA ILE A 182 -12.01 0.60 0.88
C ILE A 182 -12.04 2.01 0.28
N HIS A 183 -11.06 2.84 0.62
CA HIS A 183 -11.04 4.24 0.21
C HIS A 183 -10.82 4.43 -1.29
N THR A 184 -10.16 3.48 -1.96
CA THR A 184 -9.89 3.53 -3.40
C THR A 184 -10.96 2.81 -4.24
N ASP A 185 -12.10 2.46 -3.64
CA ASP A 185 -13.22 1.73 -4.25
C ASP A 185 -12.82 0.41 -4.93
N ARG A 186 -11.88 -0.31 -4.30
CA ARG A 186 -11.37 -1.61 -4.76
C ARG A 186 -11.96 -2.78 -3.98
N VAL A 187 -13.22 -2.65 -3.54
CA VAL A 187 -13.90 -3.59 -2.64
C VAL A 187 -15.17 -4.20 -3.22
N TYR A 188 -15.41 -4.04 -4.52
CA TYR A 188 -16.50 -4.72 -5.24
C TYR A 188 -17.89 -4.50 -4.59
N GLY A 189 -18.16 -3.26 -4.17
CA GLY A 189 -19.42 -2.86 -3.54
C GLY A 189 -19.65 -3.37 -2.12
N ARG A 190 -18.62 -3.88 -1.43
CA ARG A 190 -18.73 -4.29 -0.02
C ARG A 190 -18.64 -3.09 0.91
N GLU A 191 -19.47 -3.11 1.96
CA GLU A 191 -19.49 -2.08 2.99
C GLU A 191 -18.28 -2.20 3.93
N THR A 192 -17.85 -1.08 4.51
CA THR A 192 -16.73 -1.01 5.47
C THR A 192 -16.89 -2.01 6.61
N GLN A 193 -18.11 -2.17 7.16
CA GLN A 193 -18.35 -3.08 8.27
C GLN A 193 -18.08 -4.55 7.89
N SER A 194 -18.52 -4.99 6.71
CA SER A 194 -18.27 -6.36 6.24
C SER A 194 -16.77 -6.68 6.15
N ILE A 195 -15.97 -5.67 5.83
CA ILE A 195 -14.53 -5.78 5.71
C ILE A 195 -13.86 -5.86 7.08
N VAL A 196 -14.26 -4.99 8.01
CA VAL A 196 -13.83 -5.05 9.42
C VAL A 196 -14.11 -6.43 10.01
N ASP A 197 -15.31 -6.94 9.76
CA ASP A 197 -15.80 -8.24 10.20
C ASP A 197 -14.96 -9.40 9.62
N ALA A 198 -14.74 -9.44 8.30
CA ALA A 198 -13.92 -10.47 7.65
C ALA A 198 -12.46 -10.41 8.10
N LEU A 199 -11.91 -9.21 8.27
CA LEU A 199 -10.54 -9.02 8.75
C LEU A 199 -10.41 -9.41 10.23
N SER A 200 -11.46 -9.25 11.04
CA SER A 200 -11.49 -9.71 12.43
C SER A 200 -11.32 -11.22 12.49
N VAL A 201 -12.11 -11.97 11.72
CA VAL A 201 -12.01 -13.44 11.65
C VAL A 201 -10.62 -13.88 11.18
N PHE A 202 -10.11 -13.27 10.11
CA PHE A 202 -8.78 -13.58 9.60
C PHE A 202 -7.68 -13.35 10.65
N LEU A 203 -7.66 -12.16 11.27
CA LEU A 203 -6.64 -11.80 12.26
C LEU A 203 -6.79 -12.63 13.54
N GLN A 204 -8.01 -12.98 13.94
CA GLN A 204 -8.25 -13.87 15.07
C GLN A 204 -7.59 -15.23 14.84
N LEU A 205 -7.81 -15.86 13.68
CA LEU A 205 -7.21 -17.15 13.34
C LEU A 205 -5.71 -17.07 13.09
N PHE A 206 -5.23 -15.95 12.54
CA PHE A 206 -3.80 -15.69 12.38
C PHE A 206 -3.07 -15.65 13.73
N LEU A 207 -3.62 -14.94 14.71
CA LEU A 207 -3.05 -14.76 16.03
C LEU A 207 -3.25 -15.99 16.93
N PHE A 208 -4.46 -16.56 16.87
CA PHE A 208 -4.96 -17.62 17.76
C PHE A 208 -5.60 -18.73 16.93
N PRO A 209 -4.81 -19.57 16.24
CA PRO A 209 -5.34 -20.65 15.41
C PRO A 209 -6.18 -21.67 16.20
N GLU A 210 -6.01 -21.75 17.51
CA GLU A 210 -6.81 -22.57 18.44
C GLU A 210 -8.18 -21.97 18.80
N THR A 211 -8.58 -20.85 18.21
CA THR A 211 -9.86 -20.18 18.51
C THR A 211 -11.04 -21.12 18.21
N PRO A 212 -11.94 -21.40 19.19
CA PRO A 212 -13.11 -22.26 18.96
C PRO A 212 -14.09 -21.69 17.93
N ALA A 213 -14.81 -22.56 17.20
CA ALA A 213 -15.75 -22.14 16.16
C ALA A 213 -16.82 -21.20 16.72
N ALA A 214 -17.35 -21.49 17.91
CA ALA A 214 -18.36 -20.68 18.58
C ALA A 214 -17.96 -19.20 18.76
N VAL A 215 -16.67 -18.91 18.95
CA VAL A 215 -16.16 -17.53 19.06
C VAL A 215 -16.31 -16.79 17.73
N LEU A 216 -16.02 -17.45 16.60
CA LEU A 216 -16.10 -16.85 15.27
C LEU A 216 -17.54 -16.59 14.81
N HIS A 217 -18.52 -17.25 15.43
CA HIS A 217 -19.95 -17.06 15.17
C HIS A 217 -20.60 -15.96 16.04
N SER A 218 -19.88 -15.40 17.02
CA SER A 218 -20.39 -14.32 17.87
C SER A 218 -20.75 -13.06 17.06
N LEU A 219 -19.96 -12.74 16.04
CA LEU A 219 -20.28 -11.70 15.07
C LEU A 219 -21.32 -12.21 14.07
N LYS A 220 -22.38 -11.41 13.87
CA LYS A 220 -23.36 -11.65 12.81
C LYS A 220 -22.79 -11.20 11.46
N LEU A 221 -21.87 -12.00 10.92
CA LEU A 221 -21.23 -11.76 9.63
C LEU A 221 -22.30 -11.80 8.53
N ARG A 222 -22.53 -10.67 7.85
CA ARG A 222 -23.38 -10.61 6.66
C ARG A 222 -22.56 -11.09 5.46
N THR A 223 -22.86 -12.26 4.94
CA THR A 223 -22.39 -12.67 3.61
C THR A 223 -23.20 -11.94 2.56
N VAL A 224 -22.57 -11.05 1.81
CA VAL A 224 -23.23 -10.29 0.74
C VAL A 224 -22.69 -10.77 -0.60
N GLY A 225 -23.60 -11.09 -1.53
CA GLY A 225 -23.28 -11.22 -2.95
C GLY A 225 -22.75 -12.57 -3.43
N THR A 226 -22.73 -12.72 -4.75
CA THR A 226 -22.10 -13.84 -5.45
C THR A 226 -20.59 -13.68 -5.38
N GLY A 227 -19.83 -14.76 -5.24
CA GLY A 227 -18.36 -14.77 -5.26
C GLY A 227 -17.78 -14.52 -6.67
N VAL A 228 -18.40 -13.65 -7.46
CA VAL A 228 -18.02 -13.37 -8.85
C VAL A 228 -17.43 -11.98 -8.93
N ILE A 229 -16.19 -11.89 -9.40
CA ILE A 229 -15.51 -10.64 -9.71
C ILE A 229 -15.65 -10.40 -11.21
N THR A 230 -16.32 -9.31 -11.60
CA THR A 230 -16.44 -8.92 -13.01
C THR A 230 -15.13 -8.28 -13.46
N LEU A 231 -14.56 -8.79 -14.55
CA LEU A 231 -13.34 -8.24 -15.12
C LEU A 231 -13.68 -7.03 -16.00
N PRO A 232 -13.03 -5.87 -15.80
CA PRO A 232 -13.09 -4.77 -16.76
C PRO A 232 -12.54 -5.21 -18.13
N ASP A 233 -12.99 -4.57 -19.20
CA ASP A 233 -12.46 -4.84 -20.54
C ASP A 233 -10.95 -4.57 -20.59
N ARG A 234 -10.22 -5.48 -21.23
CA ARG A 234 -8.79 -5.28 -21.49
C ARG A 234 -8.65 -4.32 -22.68
N PRO A 235 -7.93 -3.20 -22.53
CA PRO A 235 -7.70 -2.30 -23.66
C PRO A 235 -6.82 -2.98 -24.73
N SER A 236 -6.98 -2.55 -25.99
CA SER A 236 -6.09 -3.01 -27.07
C SER A 236 -4.66 -2.55 -26.82
N THR A 237 -3.71 -3.45 -27.06
CA THR A 237 -2.26 -3.22 -26.87
C THR A 237 -1.47 -3.40 -28.17
N GLU A 238 -2.17 -3.52 -29.31
CA GLU A 238 -1.59 -3.80 -30.62
C GLU A 238 -0.52 -2.76 -31.00
N GLY A 239 0.67 -3.24 -31.33
CA GLY A 239 1.82 -2.40 -31.72
C GLY A 239 2.54 -1.72 -30.56
N LEU A 240 2.05 -1.88 -29.32
CA LEU A 240 2.59 -1.19 -28.14
C LEU A 240 3.41 -2.13 -27.24
N SER A 241 3.21 -3.45 -27.33
CA SER A 241 3.93 -4.43 -26.52
C SER A 241 5.40 -4.56 -26.92
N LEU A 242 6.23 -5.14 -26.05
CA LEU A 242 7.61 -5.42 -26.39
C LEU A 242 7.71 -6.44 -27.53
N ALA A 243 6.81 -7.43 -27.56
CA ALA A 243 6.75 -8.41 -28.62
C ALA A 243 6.48 -7.75 -29.98
N ASP A 244 5.43 -6.93 -30.08
CA ASP A 244 5.06 -6.26 -31.34
C ASP A 244 6.18 -5.33 -31.84
N ARG A 245 6.81 -4.58 -30.93
CA ARG A 245 7.92 -3.67 -31.28
C ARG A 245 9.16 -4.38 -31.77
N THR A 246 9.33 -5.66 -31.44
CA THR A 246 10.57 -6.40 -31.72
C THR A 246 10.43 -7.47 -32.77
N ASP A 247 9.21 -7.76 -33.24
CA ASP A 247 8.90 -8.87 -34.16
C ASP A 247 9.69 -8.77 -35.48
N GLU A 248 9.72 -7.59 -36.10
CA GLU A 248 10.42 -7.35 -37.37
C GLU A 248 11.84 -6.77 -37.19
N LEU A 249 12.32 -6.65 -35.95
CA LEU A 249 13.62 -6.05 -35.67
C LEU A 249 14.76 -7.06 -35.78
N THR A 250 15.92 -6.58 -36.26
CA THR A 250 17.16 -7.35 -36.16
C THR A 250 17.48 -7.66 -34.69
N LYS A 251 18.14 -8.79 -34.40
CA LYS A 251 18.55 -9.19 -33.05
C LYS A 251 19.25 -8.07 -32.26
N ARG A 252 20.10 -7.27 -32.91
CA ARG A 252 20.76 -6.11 -32.29
C ARG A 252 19.76 -5.05 -31.85
N ALA A 253 18.81 -4.69 -32.73
CA ALA A 253 17.77 -3.73 -32.43
C ALA A 253 16.82 -4.25 -31.34
N THR A 254 16.44 -5.52 -31.37
CA THR A 254 15.67 -6.18 -30.30
C THR A 254 16.37 -6.06 -28.94
N ASN A 255 17.67 -6.34 -28.88
CA ASN A 255 18.44 -6.19 -27.64
C ASN A 255 18.49 -4.72 -27.16
N THR A 256 18.59 -3.76 -28.09
CA THR A 256 18.52 -2.33 -27.74
C THR A 256 17.17 -1.97 -27.12
N VAL A 257 16.05 -2.40 -27.72
CA VAL A 257 14.70 -2.13 -27.18
C VAL A 257 14.55 -2.74 -25.79
N ARG A 258 14.96 -4.00 -25.59
CA ARG A 258 14.91 -4.68 -24.29
C ARG A 258 15.74 -3.94 -23.23
N ALA A 259 16.94 -3.49 -23.58
CA ALA A 259 17.79 -2.73 -22.66
C ALA A 259 17.19 -1.37 -22.27
N LEU A 260 16.51 -0.68 -23.20
CA LEU A 260 15.80 0.56 -22.89
C LEU A 260 14.61 0.32 -21.96
N VAL A 261 13.81 -0.74 -22.21
CA VAL A 261 12.67 -1.11 -21.35
C VAL A 261 13.14 -1.47 -19.94
N GLU A 262 14.18 -2.30 -19.83
CA GLU A 262 14.80 -2.69 -18.56
C GLU A 262 15.32 -1.46 -17.79
N ALA A 263 16.08 -0.58 -18.44
CA ALA A 263 16.57 0.66 -17.83
C ALA A 263 15.40 1.56 -17.40
N GLY A 264 14.34 1.62 -18.19
CA GLY A 264 13.11 2.33 -17.84
C GLY A 264 12.46 1.80 -16.56
N ALA A 265 12.31 0.48 -16.43
CA ALA A 265 11.76 -0.15 -15.22
C ALA A 265 12.60 0.20 -13.97
N GLN A 266 13.93 0.09 -14.09
CA GLN A 266 14.86 0.42 -13.02
C GLN A 266 14.78 1.89 -12.60
N GLN A 267 14.76 2.81 -13.57
CA GLN A 267 14.69 4.24 -13.29
C GLN A 267 13.33 4.65 -12.71
N PHE A 268 12.23 4.06 -13.19
CA PHE A 268 10.90 4.31 -12.61
C PHE A 268 10.80 3.78 -11.17
N ARG A 269 11.36 2.60 -10.88
CA ARG A 269 11.44 2.11 -9.50
C ARG A 269 12.26 3.04 -8.60
N ALA A 270 13.40 3.51 -9.08
CA ALA A 270 14.33 4.29 -8.26
C ALA A 270 13.86 5.72 -8.00
N LYS A 271 13.28 6.40 -9.01
CA LYS A 271 12.96 7.83 -8.95
C LYS A 271 11.46 8.14 -8.99
N GLY A 272 10.62 7.17 -9.37
CA GLY A 272 9.23 7.37 -9.73
C GLY A 272 9.07 7.93 -11.15
N TYR A 273 7.95 7.59 -11.81
CA TYR A 273 7.71 7.92 -13.22
C TYR A 273 7.89 9.42 -13.54
N HIS A 274 7.34 10.33 -12.73
CA HIS A 274 7.39 11.76 -13.02
C HIS A 274 8.80 12.34 -12.96
N ARG A 275 9.64 11.87 -12.02
CA ARG A 275 11.00 12.41 -11.81
C ARG A 275 12.03 11.79 -12.76
N THR A 276 11.73 10.65 -13.36
CA THR A 276 12.58 10.04 -14.40
C THR A 276 12.50 10.82 -15.70
N SER A 277 13.66 11.18 -16.26
CA SER A 277 13.80 11.77 -17.59
C SER A 277 14.18 10.71 -18.64
N VAL A 278 14.07 11.05 -19.94
CA VAL A 278 14.59 10.19 -21.02
C VAL A 278 16.11 10.05 -20.92
N ASP A 279 16.82 11.09 -20.45
CA ASP A 279 18.28 11.05 -20.28
C ASP A 279 18.69 10.04 -19.21
N ASP A 280 17.98 9.98 -18.08
CA ASP A 280 18.20 8.96 -17.05
C ASP A 280 18.11 7.52 -17.60
N ILE A 281 17.16 7.28 -18.51
CA ILE A 281 16.91 5.96 -19.09
C ILE A 281 18.03 5.58 -20.06
N VAL A 282 18.41 6.48 -20.97
CA VAL A 282 19.43 6.17 -21.97
C VAL A 282 20.82 6.10 -21.35
N ASP A 283 21.11 6.90 -20.33
CA ASP A 283 22.35 6.83 -19.57
C ASP A 283 22.46 5.48 -18.84
N ALA A 284 21.38 5.05 -18.18
CA ALA A 284 21.33 3.74 -17.52
C ALA A 284 21.43 2.57 -18.52
N ALA A 285 20.88 2.71 -19.73
CA ALA A 285 20.97 1.71 -20.78
C ALA A 285 22.30 1.75 -21.57
N GLY A 286 23.14 2.78 -21.39
CA GLY A 286 24.38 2.97 -22.14
C GLY A 286 24.19 3.37 -23.60
N PHE A 287 23.15 4.16 -23.91
CA PHE A 287 22.85 4.64 -25.26
C PHE A 287 22.77 6.17 -25.34
N ALA A 288 22.93 6.70 -26.55
CA ALA A 288 22.66 8.11 -26.81
C ALA A 288 21.15 8.40 -26.83
N ARG A 289 20.75 9.63 -26.46
CA ARG A 289 19.35 10.09 -26.47
C ARG A 289 18.61 9.80 -27.78
N GLY A 290 19.26 9.97 -28.93
CA GLY A 290 18.67 9.69 -30.24
C GLY A 290 18.28 8.22 -30.45
N THR A 291 18.91 7.28 -29.75
CA THR A 291 18.56 5.85 -29.80
C THR A 291 17.18 5.59 -29.19
N PHE A 292 16.81 6.31 -28.12
CA PHE A 292 15.48 6.19 -27.52
C PHE A 292 14.38 6.53 -28.52
N TYR A 293 14.51 7.70 -29.15
CA TYR A 293 13.52 8.23 -30.09
C TYR A 293 13.39 7.43 -31.40
N LYS A 294 14.31 6.49 -31.64
CA LYS A 294 14.17 5.52 -32.72
C LYS A 294 13.10 4.46 -32.43
N TYR A 295 12.86 4.14 -31.16
CA TYR A 295 12.00 3.03 -30.73
C TYR A 295 10.80 3.45 -29.90
N PHE A 296 10.87 4.60 -29.24
CA PHE A 296 9.81 5.15 -28.40
C PHE A 296 9.61 6.63 -28.72
N SER A 297 8.37 7.06 -28.91
CA SER A 297 8.07 8.47 -29.21
C SER A 297 8.34 9.37 -28.01
N GLU A 298 8.05 8.89 -26.81
CA GLU A 298 8.15 9.62 -25.56
C GLU A 298 8.28 8.68 -24.34
N LYS A 299 8.54 9.25 -23.16
CA LYS A 299 8.62 8.48 -21.90
C LYS A 299 7.32 7.73 -21.59
N GLN A 300 6.17 8.31 -21.93
CA GLN A 300 4.85 7.69 -21.74
C GLN A 300 4.62 6.48 -22.66
N ASP A 301 5.22 6.48 -23.86
CA ASP A 301 5.20 5.34 -24.78
C ASP A 301 5.94 4.14 -24.17
N LEU A 302 7.14 4.37 -23.61
CA LEU A 302 7.88 3.34 -22.88
C LEU A 302 7.13 2.85 -21.62
N LEU A 303 6.52 3.76 -20.85
CA LEU A 303 5.68 3.38 -19.71
C LEU A 303 4.54 2.46 -20.14
N THR A 304 3.89 2.78 -21.26
CA THR A 304 2.79 1.96 -21.80
C THR A 304 3.28 0.55 -22.12
N THR A 305 4.43 0.40 -22.78
CA THR A 305 5.06 -0.90 -23.00
C THR A 305 5.33 -1.63 -21.69
N LEU A 306 5.92 -0.98 -20.68
CA LEU A 306 6.15 -1.59 -19.37
C LEU A 306 4.87 -2.06 -18.68
N CYS A 307 3.79 -1.27 -18.74
CA CYS A 307 2.51 -1.67 -18.18
C CYS A 307 1.90 -2.87 -18.91
N ILE A 308 2.11 -3.00 -20.22
CA ILE A 308 1.68 -4.17 -21.00
C ILE A 308 2.46 -5.41 -20.56
N GLU A 309 3.79 -5.33 -20.48
CA GLU A 309 4.62 -6.45 -20.02
C GLU A 309 4.30 -6.84 -18.57
N SER A 310 4.08 -5.85 -17.70
CA SER A 310 3.63 -6.07 -16.32
C SER A 310 2.27 -6.79 -16.28
N ALA A 311 1.29 -6.37 -17.08
CA ALA A 311 -0.02 -7.00 -17.14
C ALA A 311 0.05 -8.45 -17.66
N ASN A 312 0.90 -8.72 -18.65
CA ASN A 312 1.13 -10.08 -19.15
C ASN A 312 1.73 -10.98 -18.06
N CYS A 313 2.77 -10.50 -17.37
CA CYS A 313 3.39 -11.24 -16.27
C CYS A 313 2.40 -11.48 -15.11
N ALA A 314 1.58 -10.48 -14.76
CA ALA A 314 0.54 -10.64 -13.74
C ALA A 314 -0.49 -11.72 -14.12
N LEU A 315 -0.87 -11.81 -15.40
CA LEU A 315 -1.79 -12.84 -15.88
C LEU A 315 -1.17 -14.24 -15.82
N GLU A 316 0.11 -14.40 -16.15
CA GLU A 316 0.83 -15.66 -16.00
C GLU A 316 0.86 -16.10 -14.53
N LEU A 317 1.25 -15.19 -13.62
CA LEU A 317 1.22 -15.45 -12.17
C LEU A 317 -0.19 -15.80 -11.69
N ALA A 318 -1.23 -15.11 -12.18
CA ALA A 318 -2.61 -15.39 -11.82
C ALA A 318 -3.10 -16.76 -12.35
N GLN A 319 -2.55 -17.25 -13.46
CA GLN A 319 -2.83 -18.60 -13.97
C GLN A 319 -2.10 -19.68 -13.16
N ASP A 320 -0.85 -19.41 -12.76
CA ASP A 320 -0.03 -20.33 -11.96
C ASP A 320 -0.60 -20.57 -10.56
N LEU A 321 -1.42 -19.66 -10.03
CA LEU A 321 -2.18 -19.88 -8.79
C LEU A 321 -3.04 -21.15 -8.81
N ARG A 322 -3.48 -21.63 -9.98
CA ARG A 322 -4.25 -22.87 -10.11
C ARG A 322 -3.41 -24.14 -9.90
N LYS A 323 -2.09 -24.01 -9.88
CA LYS A 323 -1.12 -25.12 -9.79
C LYS A 323 -0.59 -25.31 -8.37
N ILE A 324 -0.91 -24.40 -7.44
CA ILE A 324 -0.36 -24.40 -6.08
C ILE A 324 -1.44 -24.72 -5.06
N ASN A 325 -1.02 -25.18 -3.88
CA ASN A 325 -1.91 -25.42 -2.75
C ASN A 325 -1.34 -24.82 -1.46
N PHE A 326 -1.83 -23.65 -1.07
CA PHE A 326 -1.36 -22.98 0.15
C PHE A 326 -1.65 -23.78 1.44
N ALA A 327 -2.67 -24.64 1.43
CA ALA A 327 -3.03 -25.46 2.59
C ALA A 327 -2.01 -26.58 2.84
N ASP A 328 -1.32 -27.04 1.80
CA ASP A 328 -0.30 -28.09 1.90
C ASP A 328 1.03 -27.49 2.41
N PRO A 329 1.54 -27.91 3.58
CA PRO A 329 2.83 -27.45 4.09
C PRO A 329 4.00 -27.82 3.17
N ASP A 330 3.90 -28.94 2.46
CA ASP A 330 4.95 -29.53 1.63
C ASP A 330 4.92 -29.02 0.17
N ASP A 331 3.91 -28.23 -0.20
CA ASP A 331 3.81 -27.63 -1.54
C ASP A 331 4.92 -26.59 -1.77
N THR A 332 5.95 -27.01 -2.48
CA THR A 332 7.04 -26.12 -2.91
C THR A 332 6.59 -25.08 -3.94
N GLY A 333 5.48 -25.34 -4.65
CA GLY A 333 4.92 -24.43 -5.66
C GLY A 333 4.48 -23.10 -5.06
N SER A 334 3.79 -23.12 -3.91
CA SER A 334 3.37 -21.92 -3.17
C SER A 334 4.54 -20.99 -2.82
N ARG A 335 5.68 -21.55 -2.37
CA ARG A 335 6.90 -20.78 -2.07
C ARG A 335 7.50 -20.17 -3.34
N GLN A 336 7.62 -20.95 -4.41
CA GLN A 336 8.18 -20.48 -5.68
C GLN A 336 7.32 -19.38 -6.28
N TRP A 337 6.00 -19.54 -6.25
CA TRP A 337 5.05 -18.53 -6.72
C TRP A 337 5.18 -17.22 -5.94
N LEU A 338 5.25 -17.27 -4.60
CA LEU A 338 5.44 -16.06 -3.79
C LEU A 338 6.77 -15.36 -4.09
N LYS A 339 7.87 -16.10 -4.30
CA LYS A 339 9.15 -15.52 -4.71
C LYS A 339 9.05 -14.82 -6.07
N ALA A 340 8.40 -15.48 -7.04
CA ALA A 340 8.16 -14.90 -8.36
C ALA A 340 7.26 -13.65 -8.28
N PHE A 341 6.22 -13.69 -7.44
CA PHE A 341 5.32 -12.55 -7.21
C PHE A 341 6.06 -11.36 -6.58
N VAL A 342 6.91 -11.59 -5.57
CA VAL A 342 7.74 -10.54 -4.98
C VAL A 342 8.69 -9.93 -6.02
N ALA A 343 9.38 -10.77 -6.81
CA ALA A 343 10.27 -10.30 -7.88
C ALA A 343 9.52 -9.49 -8.95
N TYR A 344 8.31 -9.91 -9.32
CA TYR A 344 7.41 -9.18 -10.23
C TYR A 344 7.04 -7.80 -9.68
N MET A 345 6.53 -7.74 -8.44
CA MET A 345 6.16 -6.47 -7.80
C MET A 345 7.35 -5.52 -7.71
N GLU A 346 8.52 -6.07 -7.39
CA GLU A 346 9.77 -5.33 -7.32
C GLU A 346 10.24 -4.78 -8.67
N HIS A 347 10.21 -5.60 -9.71
CA HIS A 347 10.67 -5.20 -11.03
C HIS A 347 9.76 -4.11 -11.64
N TYR A 348 8.45 -4.25 -11.44
CA TYR A 348 7.44 -3.36 -12.05
C TYR A 348 6.91 -2.26 -11.11
N ALA A 349 7.45 -2.11 -9.89
CA ALA A 349 6.96 -1.17 -8.87
C ALA A 349 6.64 0.23 -9.44
N GLY A 350 7.60 0.86 -10.13
CA GLY A 350 7.40 2.21 -10.68
C GLY A 350 6.32 2.30 -11.77
N SER A 351 6.04 1.20 -12.49
CA SER A 351 4.92 1.13 -13.45
C SER A 351 3.59 0.84 -12.77
N ILE A 352 3.60 0.07 -11.67
CA ILE A 352 2.41 -0.24 -10.85
C ILE A 352 1.94 1.03 -10.12
N ASP A 353 2.88 1.79 -9.57
CA ASP A 353 2.62 3.08 -8.91
C ASP A 353 2.04 4.09 -9.92
N ALA A 354 2.57 4.11 -11.15
CA ALA A 354 2.14 5.03 -12.20
C ALA A 354 0.63 4.98 -12.51
N TRP A 355 0.01 3.80 -12.41
CA TRP A 355 -1.43 3.66 -12.60
C TRP A 355 -2.20 3.65 -11.28
N THR A 356 -1.62 3.15 -10.19
CA THR A 356 -2.25 3.12 -8.86
C THR A 356 -2.52 4.53 -8.33
N GLU A 357 -1.57 5.44 -8.54
CA GLU A 357 -1.65 6.84 -8.10
C GLU A 357 -2.35 7.75 -9.13
N ARG A 358 -2.81 7.17 -10.25
CA ARG A 358 -3.34 7.91 -11.42
C ARG A 358 -2.38 8.99 -11.94
N THR A 359 -1.08 8.77 -11.79
CA THR A 359 -0.03 9.73 -12.16
C THR A 359 0.22 9.78 -13.67
N ALA A 360 -0.08 8.71 -14.40
CA ALA A 360 -0.07 8.72 -15.86
C ALA A 360 -1.46 9.06 -16.42
N ASP A 361 -1.58 10.12 -17.23
CA ASP A 361 -2.80 10.44 -17.99
C ASP A 361 -2.92 9.53 -19.22
N SER A 362 -3.17 8.23 -19.00
CA SER A 362 -3.29 7.23 -20.05
C SER A 362 -4.40 6.24 -19.74
N LYS A 363 -5.46 6.27 -20.57
CA LYS A 363 -6.59 5.33 -20.48
C LYS A 363 -6.14 3.87 -20.63
N ILE A 364 -5.14 3.61 -21.48
CA ILE A 364 -4.61 2.25 -21.68
C ILE A 364 -3.93 1.76 -20.39
N VAL A 365 -3.08 2.60 -19.79
CA VAL A 365 -2.37 2.28 -18.54
C VAL A 365 -3.35 2.00 -17.40
N HIS A 366 -4.38 2.84 -17.21
CA HIS A 366 -5.41 2.59 -16.21
C HIS A 366 -6.24 1.33 -16.50
N GLY A 367 -6.62 1.12 -17.76
CA GLY A 367 -7.40 -0.05 -18.17
C GLY A 367 -6.65 -1.36 -17.94
N LEU A 368 -5.36 -1.40 -18.27
CA LEU A 368 -4.49 -2.56 -18.01
C LEU A 368 -4.36 -2.84 -16.51
N GLY A 369 -4.12 -1.79 -15.71
CA GLY A 369 -4.04 -1.91 -14.25
C GLY A 369 -5.33 -2.46 -13.64
N ALA A 370 -6.48 -1.90 -14.01
CA ALA A 370 -7.78 -2.35 -13.51
C ALA A 370 -8.10 -3.81 -13.91
N HIS A 371 -7.84 -4.17 -15.18
CA HIS A 371 -8.05 -5.54 -15.67
C HIS A 371 -7.13 -6.55 -14.97
N GLY A 372 -5.83 -6.24 -14.88
CA GLY A 372 -4.85 -7.10 -14.23
C GLY A 372 -5.15 -7.29 -12.74
N GLN A 373 -5.52 -6.22 -12.04
CA GLN A 373 -5.92 -6.27 -10.64
C GLN A 373 -7.13 -7.17 -10.40
N ALA A 374 -8.20 -7.00 -11.20
CA ALA A 374 -9.39 -7.81 -11.08
C ALA A 374 -9.14 -9.29 -11.45
N SER A 375 -8.24 -9.54 -12.40
CA SER A 375 -7.82 -10.90 -12.78
C SER A 375 -7.10 -11.61 -11.65
N LEU A 376 -6.18 -10.92 -10.96
CA LEU A 376 -5.51 -11.45 -9.77
C LEU A 376 -6.53 -11.76 -8.66
N ASP A 377 -7.44 -10.83 -8.37
CA ASP A 377 -8.45 -11.01 -7.31
C ASP A 377 -9.38 -12.20 -7.61
N ALA A 378 -9.80 -12.37 -8.87
CA ALA A 378 -10.61 -13.51 -9.29
C ALA A 378 -9.85 -14.86 -9.17
N SER A 379 -8.56 -14.88 -9.50
CA SER A 379 -7.73 -16.07 -9.33
C SER A 379 -7.52 -16.41 -7.85
N LEU A 380 -7.24 -15.41 -6.99
CA LEU A 380 -7.09 -15.61 -5.54
C LEU A 380 -8.37 -16.13 -4.90
N LEU A 381 -9.54 -15.65 -5.35
CA LEU A 381 -10.84 -16.20 -4.93
C LEU A 381 -10.93 -17.70 -5.25
N THR A 382 -10.52 -18.10 -6.45
CA THR A 382 -10.58 -19.51 -6.91
C THR A 382 -9.68 -20.42 -6.07
N VAL A 383 -8.56 -19.92 -5.55
CA VAL A 383 -7.65 -20.69 -4.66
C VAL A 383 -8.33 -21.01 -3.32
N LEU A 384 -9.19 -20.13 -2.82
CA LEU A 384 -9.83 -20.28 -1.52
C LEU A 384 -11.12 -21.12 -1.58
N SER A 385 -11.84 -21.11 -2.71
CA SER A 385 -13.12 -21.80 -2.91
C SER A 385 -13.18 -23.31 -2.57
N PRO A 386 -12.14 -24.14 -2.81
CA PRO A 386 -12.22 -25.59 -2.57
C PRO A 386 -12.22 -26.01 -1.10
N HIS A 387 -11.98 -25.08 -0.18
CA HIS A 387 -11.74 -25.39 1.24
C HIS A 387 -12.96 -25.00 2.08
N PRO A 388 -13.84 -25.96 2.44
CA PRO A 388 -15.00 -25.66 3.26
C PRO A 388 -14.56 -25.16 4.63
N ARG A 389 -15.24 -24.12 5.12
CA ARG A 389 -15.00 -23.51 6.44
C ARG A 389 -16.29 -23.60 7.24
N ASN A 390 -16.16 -23.86 8.53
CA ASN A 390 -17.32 -23.92 9.43
C ASN A 390 -17.80 -22.52 9.87
N TYR A 391 -17.13 -21.44 9.44
CA TYR A 391 -17.50 -20.05 9.74
C TYR A 391 -17.79 -19.25 8.45
N PRO A 392 -18.74 -18.30 8.48
CA PRO A 392 -19.13 -17.54 7.29
C PRO A 392 -18.02 -16.58 6.89
N PHE A 393 -17.49 -16.74 5.69
CA PHE A 393 -16.44 -15.90 5.16
C PHE A 393 -16.81 -15.46 3.75
N ASP A 394 -16.86 -14.15 3.52
CA ASP A 394 -17.16 -13.61 2.19
C ASP A 394 -16.02 -13.96 1.22
N PRO A 395 -16.29 -14.66 0.10
CA PRO A 395 -15.24 -15.10 -0.83
C PRO A 395 -14.45 -13.94 -1.45
N ILE A 396 -15.12 -12.82 -1.75
CA ILE A 396 -14.46 -11.64 -2.32
C ILE A 396 -13.56 -11.00 -1.26
N LEU A 397 -14.06 -10.82 -0.04
CA LEU A 397 -13.24 -10.27 1.05
C LEU A 397 -12.05 -11.16 1.39
N SER A 398 -12.20 -12.48 1.27
CA SER A 398 -11.08 -13.42 1.38
C SER A 398 -10.00 -13.14 0.35
N ALA A 399 -10.39 -12.99 -0.92
CA ALA A 399 -9.46 -12.71 -1.99
C ALA A 399 -8.74 -11.36 -1.78
N LEU A 400 -9.46 -10.35 -1.29
CA LEU A 400 -8.89 -9.04 -0.98
C LEU A 400 -7.89 -9.08 0.19
N ILE A 401 -8.20 -9.83 1.26
CA ILE A 401 -7.27 -10.06 2.37
C ILE A 401 -6.05 -10.83 1.88
N LEU A 402 -6.25 -11.89 1.07
CA LEU A 402 -5.15 -12.65 0.49
C LEU A 402 -4.27 -11.79 -0.43
N ARG A 403 -4.87 -10.92 -1.25
CA ARG A 403 -4.13 -9.91 -2.01
C ARG A 403 -3.30 -9.02 -1.09
N ALA A 404 -3.91 -8.50 -0.02
CA ALA A 404 -3.21 -7.64 0.93
C ALA A 404 -1.99 -8.36 1.53
N ILE A 405 -2.11 -9.65 1.86
CA ILE A 405 -1.01 -10.47 2.36
C ILE A 405 0.12 -10.56 1.33
N VAL A 406 -0.16 -11.04 0.12
CA VAL A 406 0.89 -11.32 -0.89
C VAL A 406 1.55 -10.05 -1.42
N VAL A 407 0.85 -8.91 -1.40
CA VAL A 407 1.38 -7.61 -1.86
C VAL A 407 2.12 -6.88 -0.73
N ARG A 408 1.49 -6.71 0.45
CA ARG A 408 2.00 -5.80 1.48
C ARG A 408 2.97 -6.48 2.44
N LEU A 409 2.74 -7.74 2.78
CA LEU A 409 3.49 -8.36 3.87
C LEU A 409 4.98 -8.51 3.55
N PRO A 410 5.39 -8.90 2.33
CA PRO A 410 6.82 -8.96 1.99
C PRO A 410 7.52 -7.61 1.93
N GLU A 411 6.78 -6.56 1.60
CA GLU A 411 7.29 -5.19 1.65
C GLU A 411 7.47 -4.73 3.10
N ALA A 412 6.45 -4.88 3.93
CA ALA A 412 6.48 -4.49 5.34
C ALA A 412 7.57 -5.24 6.13
N ALA A 413 7.81 -6.52 5.82
CA ALA A 413 8.87 -7.33 6.43
C ALA A 413 10.29 -6.79 6.12
N ARG A 414 10.49 -6.23 4.92
CA ARG A 414 11.77 -5.60 4.52
C ARG A 414 11.97 -4.20 5.09
N GLU A 415 10.89 -3.54 5.50
CA GLU A 415 10.93 -2.23 6.16
C GLU A 415 11.17 -2.32 7.68
N MET A 416 11.23 -3.55 8.23
CA MET A 416 11.53 -3.77 9.65
C MET A 416 13.00 -3.44 9.99
N GLU A 417 13.27 -3.22 11.28
CA GLU A 417 14.62 -2.95 11.81
C GLU A 417 14.96 -3.93 12.95
N PRO A 418 15.75 -5.00 12.74
CA PRO A 418 16.36 -5.40 11.47
C PRO A 418 15.31 -5.92 10.45
N PRO A 419 15.62 -5.83 9.15
CA PRO A 419 14.74 -6.33 8.09
C PRO A 419 14.79 -7.85 8.01
N LEU A 420 13.67 -8.47 7.63
CA LEU A 420 13.64 -9.90 7.31
C LEU A 420 14.27 -10.16 5.96
N THR A 421 14.95 -11.30 5.84
CA THR A 421 15.36 -11.85 4.55
C THR A 421 14.14 -12.22 3.70
N LEU A 422 14.36 -12.41 2.39
CA LEU A 422 13.29 -12.86 1.50
C LEU A 422 12.68 -14.19 1.97
N ASP A 423 13.49 -15.15 2.40
CA ASP A 423 12.97 -16.46 2.84
C ASP A 423 12.14 -16.35 4.13
N GLU A 424 12.61 -15.61 5.13
CA GLU A 424 11.85 -15.36 6.37
C GLU A 424 10.52 -14.62 6.08
N SER A 425 10.56 -13.65 5.17
CA SER A 425 9.37 -12.94 4.71
C SER A 425 8.35 -13.87 4.03
N ILE A 426 8.82 -14.82 3.22
CA ILE A 426 7.96 -15.79 2.55
C ILE A 426 7.38 -16.78 3.56
N ASP A 427 8.16 -17.20 4.57
CA ASP A 427 7.70 -18.06 5.66
C ASP A 427 6.61 -17.38 6.49
N LEU A 428 6.79 -16.10 6.84
CA LEU A 428 5.77 -15.31 7.51
C LEU A 428 4.51 -15.18 6.64
N THR A 429 4.67 -14.98 5.34
CA THR A 429 3.54 -14.87 4.39
C THR A 429 2.74 -16.16 4.31
N LEU A 430 3.41 -17.31 4.15
CA LEU A 430 2.76 -18.62 4.16
C LEU A 430 2.10 -18.93 5.51
N THR A 431 2.73 -18.54 6.62
CA THR A 431 2.17 -18.69 7.96
C THR A 431 0.87 -17.89 8.11
N ALA A 432 0.86 -16.64 7.65
CA ALA A 432 -0.34 -15.79 7.68
C ALA A 432 -1.49 -16.38 6.84
N ILE A 433 -1.18 -16.85 5.63
CA ILE A 433 -2.15 -17.49 4.74
C ILE A 433 -2.72 -18.76 5.38
N ARG A 434 -1.86 -19.67 5.83
CA ARG A 434 -2.26 -20.96 6.41
C ARG A 434 -3.11 -20.78 7.66
N ARG A 435 -2.65 -19.97 8.60
CA ARG A 435 -3.39 -19.74 9.84
C ARG A 435 -4.72 -19.03 9.61
N GLY A 436 -4.73 -17.98 8.78
CA GLY A 436 -5.93 -17.16 8.60
C GLY A 436 -7.00 -17.75 7.69
N PHE A 437 -6.66 -18.72 6.82
CA PHE A 437 -7.59 -19.27 5.82
C PHE A 437 -7.78 -20.79 5.84
N PHE A 438 -6.82 -21.54 6.39
CA PHE A 438 -6.76 -23.00 6.28
C PHE A 438 -6.65 -23.72 7.63
N THR A 439 -6.79 -22.99 8.74
CA THR A 439 -6.93 -23.59 10.07
C THR A 439 -8.26 -24.34 10.15
N THR A 440 -8.19 -25.63 10.49
CA THR A 440 -9.36 -26.42 10.89
C THR A 440 -9.78 -25.99 12.28
N VAL A 441 -11.02 -25.53 12.42
CA VAL A 441 -11.58 -25.14 13.71
C VAL A 441 -12.48 -26.27 14.19
N GLU A 442 -12.18 -26.83 15.37
CA GLU A 442 -13.02 -27.83 16.02
C GLU A 442 -14.24 -27.16 16.67
N ASP A 443 -15.37 -27.86 16.68
CA ASP A 443 -16.65 -27.40 17.26
C ASP A 443 -16.68 -27.42 18.78
#